data_AF-A0A932FZY4-F1
#
_entry.id   AF-A0A932FZY4-F1
#
_cell.length_a   1.000
_cell.length_b   1.000
_cell.length_c   1.000
_cell.angle_alpha   90.00
_cell.angle_beta   90.00
_cell.angle_gamma   90.00
#
_symmetry.space_group_name_H-M   'P 1'
#
loop_
_entity.id
_entity.type
_entity.pdbx_description
1 polymer ?
#
loop_
_entity_poly.entity_id
_entity_poly.type
_entity_poly.pdbx_seq_one_letter_code
_entity_poly.pdbx_strand_id
1 'polypeptide(L)' 'AKALGRKELLEQMQKALDALPPYHRAVIVMRELEGMSYKEMAKAMQVSKGTIMSRLHHARHKLQRMLKDYVDGELKVK' A
#
# COMPACT_ATOMS: atom_id res chain seq x y z
N ALA A 1 7.59 19.58 -6.37
CA ALA A 1 6.84 18.46 -6.97
C ALA A 1 5.79 18.95 -7.96
N LYS A 2 5.15 18.05 -8.71
CA LYS A 2 3.97 18.38 -9.51
C LYS A 2 2.80 18.59 -8.54
N ALA A 3 2.34 19.82 -8.35
CA ALA A 3 1.20 20.12 -7.49
C ALA A 3 -0.09 19.64 -8.17
N LEU A 4 -0.45 18.37 -7.93
CA LEU A 4 -1.67 17.78 -8.46
C LEU A 4 -2.89 18.34 -7.75
N GLY A 5 -3.97 18.55 -8.50
CA GLY A 5 -5.28 18.74 -7.90
C GLY A 5 -5.71 17.48 -7.13
N ARG A 6 -6.55 17.63 -6.10
CA ARG A 6 -7.03 16.49 -5.27
C ARG A 6 -7.53 15.31 -6.10
N LYS A 7 -8.24 15.59 -7.21
CA LYS A 7 -8.75 14.56 -8.13
C LYS A 7 -7.61 13.79 -8.81
N GLU A 8 -6.60 14.48 -9.31
CA GLU A 8 -5.49 13.85 -10.01
C GLU A 8 -4.63 13.02 -9.05
N LEU A 9 -4.44 13.48 -7.81
CA LEU A 9 -3.75 12.69 -6.79
C LEU A 9 -4.48 11.37 -6.50
N LEU A 10 -5.80 11.41 -6.37
CA LEU A 10 -6.62 10.20 -6.18
C LEU A 10 -6.51 9.25 -7.38
N GLU A 11 -6.52 9.78 -8.61
CA GLU A 11 -6.33 8.95 -9.81
C GLU A 11 -4.94 8.28 -9.83
N GLN A 12 -3.88 8.98 -9.43
CA GLN A 12 -2.54 8.38 -9.34
C GLN A 12 -2.45 7.34 -8.22
N MET A 13 -3.08 7.59 -7.07
CA MET A 13 -3.16 6.59 -5.99
C MET A 13 -3.88 5.32 -6.46
N GLN A 14 -5.01 5.47 -7.15
CA GLN A 14 -5.76 4.33 -7.68
C GLN A 14 -4.92 3.53 -8.68
N LYS A 15 -4.26 4.21 -9.64
CA LYS A 15 -3.34 3.56 -10.59
C LYS A 15 -2.19 2.84 -9.89
N ALA A 16 -1.62 3.43 -8.85
CA ALA A 16 -0.55 2.80 -8.08
C ALA A 16 -1.01 1.54 -7.34
N LEU A 17 -2.20 1.57 -6.74
CA LEU A 17 -2.81 0.39 -6.12
C LEU A 17 -3.11 -0.71 -7.14
N ASP A 18 -3.60 -0.37 -8.33
CA ASP A 18 -3.91 -1.33 -9.38
C ASP A 18 -2.68 -1.97 -10.02
N ALA A 19 -1.53 -1.30 -9.98
CA ALA A 19 -0.24 -1.85 -10.43
C ALA A 19 0.45 -2.74 -9.38
N LEU A 20 -0.10 -2.85 -8.17
CA LEU A 20 0.40 -3.79 -7.17
C LEU A 20 -0.02 -5.22 -7.55
N PRO A 21 0.86 -6.22 -7.34
CA PRO A 21 0.45 -7.62 -7.37
C PRO A 21 -0.75 -7.84 -6.44
N PRO A 22 -1.69 -8.74 -6.76
CA PRO A 22 -2.92 -8.93 -5.99
C PRO A 22 -2.68 -9.11 -4.49
N TYR A 23 -1.67 -9.89 -4.11
CA TYR A 23 -1.32 -10.12 -2.70
C TYR A 23 -0.75 -8.89 -1.99
N HIS A 24 -0.08 -7.98 -2.71
CA HIS A 24 0.40 -6.72 -2.16
C HIS A 24 -0.74 -5.72 -2.00
N ARG A 25 -1.64 -5.63 -2.98
CA ARG A 25 -2.85 -4.80 -2.87
C ARG A 25 -3.73 -5.26 -1.71
N ALA A 26 -3.95 -6.57 -1.58
CA ALA A 26 -4.76 -7.15 -0.52
C ALA A 26 -4.26 -6.76 0.87
N VAL A 27 -2.95 -6.89 1.14
CA VAL A 27 -2.41 -6.53 2.47
C VAL A 27 -2.50 -5.03 2.76
N ILE A 28 -2.38 -4.17 1.74
CA ILE A 28 -2.57 -2.72 1.90
C ILE A 28 -4.03 -2.40 2.24
N VAL A 29 -4.99 -2.95 1.49
CA VAL A 29 -6.43 -2.74 1.74
C VAL A 29 -6.83 -3.21 3.13
N MET A 30 -6.49 -4.46 3.48
CA MET A 30 -6.81 -5.02 4.79
C MET A 30 -6.19 -4.20 5.93
N ARG A 31 -4.98 -3.66 5.74
CA ARG A 31 -4.30 -2.93 6.79
C ARG A 31 -4.76 -1.47 6.93
N GLU A 32 -4.80 -0.75 5.81
CA GLU A 32 -4.98 0.71 5.81
C GLU A 32 -6.44 1.12 5.67
N LEU A 33 -7.29 0.31 5.04
CA LEU A 33 -8.72 0.59 4.86
C LEU A 33 -9.59 -0.18 5.86
N GLU A 34 -9.30 -1.46 6.06
CA GLU A 34 -10.10 -2.32 6.96
C GLU A 34 -9.57 -2.34 8.40
N GLY A 35 -8.36 -1.81 8.65
CA GLY A 35 -7.78 -1.71 9.99
C GLY A 35 -7.38 -3.05 10.63
N MET A 36 -7.28 -4.14 9.86
CA MET A 36 -7.00 -5.47 10.39
C MET A 36 -5.62 -5.56 11.08
N SER A 37 -5.54 -6.37 12.13
CA SER A 37 -4.27 -6.75 12.74
C SER A 37 -3.51 -7.75 11.86
N TYR A 38 -2.18 -7.82 12.03
CA TYR A 38 -1.36 -8.79 11.27
C TYR A 38 -1.78 -10.25 11.54
N LYS A 39 -2.36 -10.54 12.71
CA LYS A 39 -2.87 -11.87 13.07
C LYS A 39 -4.14 -12.21 12.29
N GLU A 40 -5.06 -11.26 12.18
CA GLU A 40 -6.31 -11.44 11.41
C GLU A 40 -6.02 -11.57 9.92
N MET A 41 -5.13 -10.74 9.38
CA MET A 41 -4.69 -10.83 7.99
C MET A 41 -4.03 -12.17 7.68
N ALA A 42 -3.15 -12.65 8.56
CA ALA A 42 -2.49 -13.95 8.42
C ALA A 42 -3.53 -15.10 8.36
N LYS A 43 -4.55 -15.03 9.23
CA LYS A 43 -5.66 -15.99 9.24
C LYS A 43 -6.49 -15.90 7.95
N ALA A 44 -6.88 -14.69 7.53
CA ALA A 44 -7.71 -14.46 6.34
C ALA A 44 -7.02 -14.92 5.05
N MET A 45 -5.72 -14.68 4.93
CA MET A 45 -4.92 -15.04 3.75
C MET A 45 -4.27 -16.43 3.83
N GLN A 46 -4.44 -17.15 4.94
CA GLN A 46 -3.84 -18.47 5.20
C GLN A 46 -2.30 -18.48 5.01
N VAL A 47 -1.62 -17.47 5.56
CA VAL A 47 -0.15 -17.34 5.53
C VAL A 47 0.41 -16.97 6.90
N SER A 48 1.73 -17.04 7.06
CA SER A 48 2.37 -16.64 8.32
C SER A 48 2.28 -15.12 8.56
N LYS A 49 2.34 -14.70 9.83
CA LYS A 49 2.46 -13.28 10.21
C LYS A 49 3.70 -12.62 9.59
N GLY A 50 4.82 -13.35 9.48
CA GLY A 50 6.04 -12.86 8.83
C GLY A 50 5.87 -12.62 7.32
N THR A 51 5.05 -13.44 6.66
CA THR A 51 4.65 -13.24 5.25
C THR A 51 3.81 -11.97 5.09
N ILE A 52 2.91 -11.69 6.03
CA ILE A 52 2.15 -10.42 6.04
C ILE A 52 3.08 -9.22 6.20
N MET A 53 4.02 -9.26 7.16
CA MET A 53 4.97 -8.18 7.39
C MET A 53 5.83 -7.89 6.16
N SER A 54 6.43 -8.93 5.56
CA SER A 54 7.24 -8.79 4.35
C SER A 54 6.43 -8.28 3.16
N ARG A 55 5.21 -8.81 2.94
CA ARG A 55 4.30 -8.30 1.89
C ARG A 55 3.94 -6.83 2.09
N LEU A 56 3.63 -6.41 3.31
CA LEU A 56 3.33 -5.00 3.63
C LEU A 56 4.53 -4.11 3.34
N HIS A 57 5.71 -4.50 3.82
CA HIS A 57 6.95 -3.77 3.56
C HIS A 57 7.18 -3.55 2.06
N HIS A 58 7.11 -4.62 1.26
CA HIS A 58 7.31 -4.52 -0.19
C HIS A 58 6.19 -3.75 -0.90
N ALA A 59 4.94 -3.95 -0.51
CA ALA A 59 3.79 -3.24 -1.08
C ALA A 59 3.91 -1.72 -0.85
N ARG A 60 4.20 -1.32 0.39
CA ARG A 60 4.36 0.08 0.77
C ARG A 60 5.57 0.73 0.07
N HIS A 61 6.72 0.05 -0.03
CA HIS A 61 7.85 0.55 -0.81
C HIS A 61 7.53 0.69 -2.31
N LYS A 62 6.76 -0.23 -2.89
CA LYS A 62 6.36 -0.13 -4.29
C LYS A 62 5.44 1.07 -4.51
N LEU A 63 4.46 1.28 -3.63
CA LEU A 63 3.60 2.47 -3.65
C LEU A 63 4.40 3.77 -3.50
N GLN A 64 5.34 3.82 -2.55
CA GLN A 64 6.20 4.98 -2.36
C GLN A 64 6.99 5.31 -3.62
N ARG A 65 7.58 4.31 -4.29
CA ARG A 65 8.32 4.54 -5.54
C ARG A 65 7.43 5.06 -6.65
N MET A 66 6.21 4.53 -6.78
CA MET A 66 5.25 4.97 -7.80
C MET A 66 4.68 6.36 -7.54
N LEU A 67 4.58 6.75 -6.26
CA LEU A 67 3.97 8.02 -5.85
C LEU A 67 4.99 9.11 -5.51
N LYS A 68 6.30 8.82 -5.60
CA LYS A 68 7.39 9.72 -5.19
C LYS A 68 7.28 11.12 -5.80
N ASP A 69 6.89 11.21 -7.08
CA ASP A 69 6.83 12.48 -7.80
C ASP A 69 5.54 13.28 -7.52
N TYR A 70 4.59 12.67 -6.80
CA TYR A 70 3.25 13.19 -6.55
C TYR A 70 3.00 13.56 -5.08
N VAL A 71 3.88 13.16 -4.16
CA VAL A 71 3.75 13.45 -2.73
C VAL A 71 4.99 14.21 -2.29
N ASP A 72 4.87 15.51 -2.01
CA ASP A 72 5.95 16.29 -1.38
C ASP A 72 6.05 15.87 0.09
N GLY A 73 6.88 14.86 0.35
CA GLY A 73 7.12 14.33 1.68
C GLY A 73 7.62 12.88 1.62
N GLU A 74 8.60 12.53 2.46
CA GLU A 74 8.96 11.14 2.67
C GLU A 74 7.71 10.37 3.12
N LEU A 75 7.14 9.55 2.23
CA LEU A 75 6.17 8.53 2.64
C LEU A 75 6.89 7.60 3.63
N LYS A 76 6.83 7.91 4.92
CA LYS A 76 7.39 7.08 5.99
C LYS A 76 6.50 5.85 6.13
N VAL A 77 6.81 4.90 5.27
CA VAL A 77 6.37 3.51 5.35
C VAL A 77 6.97 2.92 6.62
N LYS A 78 6.18 2.88 7.71
CA LYS A 78 6.52 2.10 8.91
C LYS A 78 6.34 0.61 8.66
#